data_AF-K6V3R0-F1
#
_entry.id   AF-K6V3R0-F1
#
_cell.length_a   1.000
_cell.length_b   1.000
_cell.length_c   1.000
_cell.angle_alpha   90.00
_cell.angle_beta   90.00
_cell.angle_gamma   90.00
#
_symmetry.space_group_name_H-M   'P 1'
#
loop_
_entity.id
_entity.type
_entity.pdbx_description
1 polymer ?
#
loop_
_entity_poly.entity_id
_entity_poly.type
_entity_poly.pdbx_seq_one_letter_code
_entity_poly.pdbx_strand_id
1 'polypeptide(L)'
;MGRMSALTAVTELPVDERSAAVPCVELGIYEKALCFNGSYDDLFDQVARGGFAFIDLSVDESTERAARLNWTTAERVAVRQAAARAGIALGGLCLSLHRKVAPGSSDPAVREEARTVLFQGIDLAADLGIPVVQVAGYYNYYEKAHPRAREFYVDCLRKGAEHAARRGILLGIENVDGHDVDSVSEALAVVEQIDSPWLQLYPDVGNIAEQGLPMEAELARGEGRMLAIHVKDVRRGEPRRVPMGGGIVDWDVAFAELARQGWSGRMMIEMWNDDAEGGLERAVSAREFIEGKLAAAGIVVSTTRVPAGQELPASVVRLCEEVCRGNLELPRHGLVAWTGGNLSARDPQTGLVAIKPSGMLYDDMKPTDMVVVDLDGRVVAGDRGPSSDTASHLAVYRARPDVMSIVHTHSRYATAFAAVGESIPCCLTAIADEFGGDIPCGGYAAIGGDEIGAEIVRSIGRSPAIVMRQHGVFTVGRNIDKALQAAVMVEDVAATVAIARGLGAVTRLPDEEIEANWDRYQNRYGTANASKGVTR
;
A
#
# COMPACT_ATOMS: atom_id res chain seq x y z
N MET A 1 -20.21 -39.13 42.07
CA MET A 1 -19.64 -39.53 40.75
C MET A 1 -20.58 -39.02 39.68
N GLY A 2 -20.08 -38.24 38.71
CA GLY A 2 -20.87 -37.70 37.60
C GLY A 2 -20.81 -36.18 37.49
N ARG A 3 -19.69 -35.65 36.97
CA ARG A 3 -19.67 -34.33 36.33
C ARG A 3 -20.27 -34.52 34.93
N MET A 4 -21.41 -33.91 34.63
CA MET A 4 -21.88 -33.72 33.26
C MET A 4 -21.62 -32.28 32.85
N SER A 5 -20.85 -32.13 31.78
CA SER A 5 -20.53 -30.87 31.11
C SER A 5 -21.75 -30.32 30.38
N ALA A 6 -22.09 -29.07 30.64
CA ALA A 6 -22.90 -28.28 29.73
C ALA A 6 -21.95 -27.62 28.72
N LEU A 7 -21.75 -28.26 27.57
CA LEU A 7 -21.27 -27.58 26.36
C LEU A 7 -22.50 -26.99 25.68
N THR A 8 -22.64 -25.68 25.75
CA THR A 8 -23.61 -24.92 24.99
C THR A 8 -23.20 -24.95 23.52
N ALA A 9 -24.10 -25.40 22.66
CA ALA A 9 -23.93 -25.43 21.22
C ALA A 9 -23.64 -24.00 20.70
N VAL A 10 -22.50 -23.85 20.01
CA VAL A 10 -22.24 -22.69 19.17
C VAL A 10 -23.09 -22.89 17.92
N THR A 11 -24.16 -22.13 17.79
CA THR A 11 -24.92 -22.01 16.54
C THR A 11 -24.01 -21.43 15.47
N GLU A 12 -23.70 -22.23 14.45
CA GLU A 12 -23.03 -21.79 13.23
C GLU A 12 -23.85 -20.65 12.61
N LEU A 13 -23.20 -19.50 12.43
CA LEU A 13 -23.72 -18.43 11.60
C LEU A 13 -23.70 -18.91 10.14
N PRO A 14 -24.74 -18.61 9.33
CA PRO A 14 -24.77 -19.02 7.94
C PRO A 14 -23.60 -18.38 7.19
N VAL A 15 -22.83 -19.22 6.51
CA VAL A 15 -21.77 -18.83 5.57
C VAL A 15 -22.45 -18.39 4.28
N ASP A 16 -22.96 -17.16 4.25
CA ASP A 16 -23.32 -16.50 3.00
C ASP A 16 -22.95 -15.02 3.12
N GLU A 17 -22.33 -14.47 2.08
CA GLU A 17 -21.71 -13.14 1.98
C GLU A 17 -20.30 -12.96 2.62
N ARG A 18 -19.31 -13.76 2.18
CA ARG A 18 -18.02 -13.12 1.90
C ARG A 18 -18.25 -12.28 0.65
N SER A 19 -18.28 -10.96 0.78
CA SER A 19 -17.90 -10.07 -0.33
C SER A 19 -16.65 -10.69 -0.96
N ALA A 20 -16.75 -11.19 -2.19
CA ALA A 20 -15.60 -11.76 -2.88
C ALA A 20 -14.55 -10.66 -2.93
N ALA A 21 -13.47 -10.81 -2.15
CA ALA A 21 -12.42 -9.82 -2.10
C ALA A 21 -11.93 -9.60 -3.53
N VAL A 22 -11.95 -8.33 -3.98
CA VAL A 22 -11.53 -7.99 -5.33
C VAL A 22 -10.07 -8.44 -5.48
N PRO A 23 -9.73 -9.31 -6.46
CA PRO A 23 -8.36 -9.79 -6.64
C PRO A 23 -7.41 -8.61 -6.85
N CYS A 24 -6.26 -8.64 -6.18
CA CYS A 24 -5.31 -7.53 -6.20
C CYS A 24 -3.88 -8.00 -6.38
N VAL A 25 -3.15 -7.40 -7.32
CA VAL A 25 -1.79 -7.80 -7.68
C VAL A 25 -0.81 -6.63 -7.62
N GLU A 26 0.45 -6.92 -7.32
CA GLU A 26 1.55 -5.96 -7.50
C GLU A 26 2.33 -6.32 -8.76
N LEU A 27 2.66 -5.31 -9.57
CA LEU A 27 3.50 -5.47 -10.77
C LEU A 27 4.96 -5.13 -10.45
N GLY A 28 5.84 -6.07 -10.77
CA GLY A 28 7.28 -5.87 -10.73
C GLY A 28 7.92 -6.04 -12.09
N ILE A 29 9.22 -5.81 -12.15
CA ILE A 29 10.01 -5.86 -13.38
C ILE A 29 11.23 -6.77 -13.21
N TYR A 30 11.60 -7.48 -14.27
CA TYR A 30 12.83 -8.27 -14.26
C TYR A 30 14.05 -7.38 -14.40
N GLU A 31 15.13 -7.68 -13.68
CA GLU A 31 16.39 -6.92 -13.78
C GLU A 31 16.89 -6.75 -15.21
N LYS A 32 16.75 -7.77 -16.07
CA LYS A 32 17.24 -7.72 -17.47
C LYS A 32 16.33 -6.90 -18.40
N ALA A 33 15.22 -6.38 -17.90
CA ALA A 33 14.42 -5.41 -18.65
C ALA A 33 15.00 -4.00 -18.57
N LEU A 34 15.92 -3.74 -17.63
CA LEU A 34 16.48 -2.43 -17.34
C LEU A 34 17.99 -2.39 -17.60
N CYS A 35 18.51 -1.20 -17.89
CA CYS A 35 19.93 -1.02 -18.15
C CYS A 35 20.70 -0.97 -16.83
N PHE A 36 21.73 -1.80 -16.65
CA PHE A 36 22.58 -1.77 -15.48
C PHE A 36 23.95 -1.17 -15.80
N ASN A 37 24.22 0.03 -15.28
CA ASN A 37 25.48 0.75 -15.47
C ASN A 37 26.51 0.51 -14.33
N GLY A 38 26.28 -0.49 -13.48
CA GLY A 38 27.10 -0.76 -12.30
C GLY A 38 26.60 -0.10 -11.01
N SER A 39 25.54 0.71 -11.05
CA SER A 39 24.92 1.35 -9.88
C SER A 39 23.56 0.75 -9.56
N TYR A 40 23.41 0.23 -8.34
CA TYR A 40 22.10 -0.23 -7.84
C TYR A 40 21.15 0.92 -7.54
N ASP A 41 21.65 2.09 -7.13
CA ASP A 41 20.82 3.27 -6.94
C ASP A 41 20.15 3.68 -8.27
N ASP A 42 20.90 3.65 -9.38
CA ASP A 42 20.35 3.96 -10.70
C ASP A 42 19.39 2.88 -11.22
N LEU A 43 19.72 1.60 -11.00
CA LEU A 43 18.82 0.50 -11.36
C LEU A 43 17.47 0.63 -10.64
N PHE A 44 17.48 0.89 -9.33
CA PHE A 44 16.23 1.01 -8.55
C PHE A 44 15.50 2.33 -8.82
N ASP A 45 16.20 3.41 -9.18
CA ASP A 45 15.57 4.62 -9.72
C ASP A 45 14.80 4.34 -11.01
N GLN A 46 15.36 3.54 -11.92
CA GLN A 46 14.65 3.10 -13.13
C GLN A 46 13.39 2.30 -12.80
N VAL A 47 13.43 1.41 -11.81
CA VAL A 47 12.25 0.65 -11.34
C VAL A 47 11.17 1.60 -10.83
N ALA A 48 11.55 2.57 -9.99
CA ALA A 48 10.65 3.58 -9.44
C ALA A 48 10.03 4.42 -10.55
N ARG A 49 10.84 4.99 -11.45
CA ARG A 49 10.38 5.81 -12.59
C ARG A 49 9.50 5.03 -13.57
N GLY A 50 9.72 3.71 -13.66
CA GLY A 50 8.91 2.81 -14.46
C GLY A 50 7.52 2.52 -13.88
N GLY A 51 7.27 2.91 -12.63
CA GLY A 51 6.01 2.65 -11.92
C GLY A 51 5.86 1.21 -11.44
N PHE A 52 6.97 0.51 -11.19
CA PHE A 52 6.98 -0.87 -10.70
C PHE A 52 7.11 -0.91 -9.17
N ALA A 53 6.37 -1.82 -8.53
CA ALA A 53 6.38 -1.97 -7.07
C ALA A 53 7.63 -2.71 -6.56
N PHE A 54 8.19 -3.61 -7.37
CA PHE A 54 9.35 -4.43 -7.01
C PHE A 54 10.20 -4.80 -8.23
N ILE A 55 11.38 -5.33 -7.95
CA ILE A 55 12.29 -5.91 -8.95
C ILE A 55 12.69 -7.33 -8.55
N ASP A 56 12.72 -8.23 -9.53
CA ASP A 56 13.33 -9.56 -9.38
C ASP A 56 14.77 -9.53 -9.90
N LEU A 57 15.71 -9.90 -9.05
CA LEU A 57 17.14 -9.95 -9.38
C LEU A 57 17.49 -11.28 -10.05
N SER A 58 18.49 -11.25 -10.92
CA SER A 58 18.96 -12.42 -11.65
C SER A 58 20.28 -12.97 -11.08
N VAL A 59 20.36 -14.28 -10.90
CA VAL A 59 21.62 -15.02 -10.79
C VAL A 59 21.65 -16.00 -11.97
N ASP A 60 22.33 -15.58 -13.04
CA ASP A 60 22.39 -16.32 -14.30
C ASP A 60 23.80 -16.85 -14.57
N GLU A 61 24.02 -17.28 -15.81
CA GLU A 61 25.26 -17.91 -16.27
C GLU A 61 26.41 -16.91 -16.50
N SER A 62 26.13 -15.60 -16.46
CA SER A 62 27.14 -14.55 -16.60
C SER A 62 28.03 -14.52 -15.36
N THR A 63 29.31 -14.21 -15.56
CA THR A 63 30.30 -14.14 -14.49
C THR A 63 29.89 -13.10 -13.43
N GLU A 64 29.38 -11.96 -13.88
CA GLU A 64 29.01 -10.82 -13.05
C GLU A 64 27.83 -11.14 -12.12
N ARG A 65 26.78 -11.80 -12.64
CA ARG A 65 25.60 -12.14 -11.84
C ARG A 65 25.80 -13.42 -11.02
N ALA A 66 26.59 -14.38 -11.51
CA ALA A 66 26.99 -15.54 -10.71
C ALA A 66 27.85 -15.13 -9.50
N ALA A 67 28.69 -14.09 -9.62
CA ALA A 67 29.52 -13.61 -8.53
C ALA A 67 28.73 -13.11 -7.31
N ARG A 68 27.44 -12.76 -7.48
CA ARG A 68 26.54 -12.32 -6.40
C ARG A 68 26.39 -13.35 -5.27
N LEU A 69 26.47 -14.64 -5.62
CA LEU A 69 26.45 -15.74 -4.65
C LEU A 69 27.57 -15.63 -3.61
N ASN A 70 28.68 -14.98 -3.98
CA ASN A 70 29.86 -14.80 -3.14
C ASN A 70 30.03 -13.37 -2.61
N TRP A 71 29.01 -12.50 -2.76
CA TRP A 71 29.05 -11.17 -2.17
C TRP A 71 29.24 -11.21 -0.67
N THR A 72 30.08 -10.30 -0.20
CA THR A 72 30.28 -9.99 1.21
C THR A 72 29.00 -9.44 1.83
N THR A 73 28.89 -9.50 3.17
CA THR A 73 27.79 -8.89 3.90
C THR A 73 27.65 -7.39 3.60
N ALA A 74 28.76 -6.68 3.42
CA ALA A 74 28.75 -5.25 3.10
C ALA A 74 28.10 -4.96 1.74
N GLU A 75 28.42 -5.76 0.72
CA GLU A 75 27.80 -5.64 -0.62
C GLU A 75 26.30 -5.93 -0.56
N ARG A 76 25.89 -7.00 0.13
CA ARG A 76 24.47 -7.33 0.32
C ARG A 76 23.70 -6.20 1.04
N VAL A 77 24.28 -5.62 2.08
CA VAL A 77 23.71 -4.47 2.81
C VAL A 77 23.61 -3.24 1.89
N ALA A 78 24.62 -2.97 1.06
CA ALA A 78 24.60 -1.84 0.15
C ALA A 78 23.44 -1.92 -0.86
N VAL A 79 23.20 -3.10 -1.45
CA VAL A 79 22.07 -3.34 -2.36
C VAL A 79 20.73 -3.11 -1.64
N ARG A 80 20.57 -3.66 -0.43
CA ARG A 80 19.36 -3.44 0.37
C ARG A 80 19.10 -1.97 0.67
N GLN A 81 20.14 -1.23 1.03
CA GLN A 81 20.03 0.19 1.33
C GLN A 81 19.67 1.00 0.09
N ALA A 82 20.22 0.65 -1.08
CA ALA A 82 19.85 1.28 -2.35
C ALA A 82 18.37 1.04 -2.67
N ALA A 83 17.88 -0.19 -2.53
CA ALA A 83 16.46 -0.51 -2.74
C ALA A 83 15.56 0.26 -1.76
N ALA A 84 15.95 0.31 -0.48
CA ALA A 84 15.21 1.05 0.54
C ALA A 84 15.18 2.58 0.28
N ARG A 85 16.29 3.18 -0.18
CA ARG A 85 16.33 4.61 -0.56
C ARG A 85 15.41 4.91 -1.74
N ALA A 86 15.35 4.02 -2.73
CA ALA A 86 14.44 4.13 -3.86
C ALA A 86 12.99 3.77 -3.50
N GLY A 87 12.74 3.22 -2.31
CA GLY A 87 11.41 2.76 -1.91
C GLY A 87 10.94 1.52 -2.68
N ILE A 88 11.86 0.73 -3.22
CA ILE A 88 11.60 -0.44 -4.06
C ILE A 88 11.80 -1.73 -3.27
N ALA A 89 10.86 -2.66 -3.38
CA ALA A 89 11.01 -3.99 -2.82
C ALA A 89 11.86 -4.89 -3.74
N LEU A 90 12.66 -5.77 -3.13
CA LEU A 90 13.31 -6.87 -3.86
C LEU A 90 12.34 -8.07 -3.83
N GLY A 91 11.68 -8.33 -4.95
CA GLY A 91 10.56 -9.25 -5.03
C GLY A 91 10.96 -10.73 -5.05
N GLY A 92 11.96 -11.04 -5.85
CA GLY A 92 12.35 -12.40 -6.15
C GLY A 92 13.80 -12.50 -6.62
N LEU A 93 14.31 -13.73 -6.62
CA LEU A 93 15.61 -14.08 -7.17
C LEU A 93 15.42 -15.17 -8.23
N CYS A 94 15.68 -14.85 -9.50
CA CYS A 94 15.70 -15.82 -10.59
C CYS A 94 17.04 -16.56 -10.63
N LEU A 95 17.06 -17.84 -10.26
CA LEU A 95 18.28 -18.67 -10.19
C LEU A 95 18.50 -19.49 -11.48
N SER A 96 18.61 -18.79 -12.61
CA SER A 96 18.80 -19.43 -13.93
C SER A 96 20.19 -20.02 -14.18
N LEU A 97 21.17 -19.80 -13.27
CA LEU A 97 22.50 -20.42 -13.30
C LEU A 97 22.45 -21.96 -13.35
N HIS A 98 21.37 -22.59 -12.86
CA HIS A 98 21.17 -24.04 -12.95
C HIS A 98 21.04 -24.60 -14.36
N ARG A 99 20.86 -23.75 -15.40
CA ARG A 99 21.01 -24.20 -16.78
C ARG A 99 22.44 -24.63 -17.11
N LYS A 100 23.43 -23.91 -16.57
CA LYS A 100 24.86 -24.20 -16.73
C LYS A 100 25.34 -25.25 -15.73
N VAL A 101 24.91 -25.13 -14.47
CA VAL A 101 25.27 -26.07 -13.40
C VAL A 101 24.08 -26.98 -13.11
N ALA A 102 23.95 -28.02 -13.93
CA ALA A 102 22.73 -28.81 -14.05
C ALA A 102 22.46 -29.71 -12.82
N PRO A 103 21.34 -29.54 -12.10
CA PRO A 103 20.96 -30.38 -10.95
C PRO A 103 20.70 -31.85 -11.34
N GLY A 104 20.32 -32.11 -12.59
CA GLY A 104 20.13 -33.44 -13.17
C GLY A 104 21.37 -34.05 -13.82
N SER A 105 22.54 -33.38 -13.77
CA SER A 105 23.78 -33.83 -14.44
C SER A 105 24.12 -35.28 -14.14
N SER A 106 24.67 -35.97 -15.14
CA SER A 106 25.23 -37.31 -14.94
C SER A 106 26.47 -37.30 -14.03
N ASP A 107 27.18 -36.16 -13.97
CA ASP A 107 28.37 -35.97 -13.13
C ASP A 107 27.98 -35.64 -11.68
N PRO A 108 28.34 -36.49 -10.70
CA PRO A 108 28.10 -36.20 -9.28
C PRO A 108 28.69 -34.88 -8.78
N ALA A 109 29.82 -34.44 -9.33
CA ALA A 109 30.46 -33.18 -8.93
C ALA A 109 29.63 -31.97 -9.36
N VAL A 110 29.09 -31.98 -10.59
CA VAL A 110 28.21 -30.91 -11.09
C VAL A 110 26.91 -30.86 -10.28
N ARG A 111 26.36 -32.01 -9.86
CA ARG A 111 25.17 -32.04 -9.00
C ARG A 111 25.43 -31.44 -7.62
N GLU A 112 26.61 -31.68 -7.05
CA GLU A 112 27.00 -31.10 -5.76
C GLU A 112 27.22 -29.59 -5.88
N GLU A 113 27.78 -29.13 -6.99
CA GLU A 113 27.89 -27.71 -7.31
C GLU A 113 26.50 -27.07 -7.48
N ALA A 114 25.58 -27.72 -8.21
CA ALA A 114 24.21 -27.24 -8.38
C ALA A 114 23.48 -27.07 -7.04
N ARG A 115 23.67 -28.03 -6.12
CA ARG A 115 23.15 -27.94 -4.75
C ARG A 115 23.77 -26.79 -3.96
N THR A 116 25.07 -26.56 -4.12
CA THR A 116 25.77 -25.43 -3.51
C THR A 116 25.22 -24.10 -4.01
N VAL A 117 25.03 -23.97 -5.34
CA VAL A 117 24.41 -22.80 -5.97
C VAL A 117 23.00 -22.56 -5.43
N LEU A 118 22.20 -23.61 -5.25
CA LEU A 118 20.85 -23.49 -4.68
C LEU A 118 20.90 -22.93 -3.26
N PHE A 119 21.78 -23.46 -2.40
CA PHE A 119 21.92 -23.02 -1.02
C PHE A 119 22.41 -21.57 -0.95
N GLN A 120 23.43 -21.22 -1.74
CA GLN A 120 23.94 -19.85 -1.81
C GLN A 120 22.89 -18.86 -2.34
N GLY A 121 22.05 -19.28 -3.30
CA GLY A 121 20.93 -18.47 -3.79
C GLY A 121 19.90 -18.19 -2.70
N ILE A 122 19.55 -19.21 -1.91
CA ILE A 122 18.66 -19.06 -0.75
C ILE A 122 19.27 -18.13 0.31
N ASP A 123 20.55 -18.33 0.63
CA ASP A 123 21.27 -17.49 1.59
C ASP A 123 21.35 -16.03 1.13
N LEU A 124 21.61 -15.81 -0.16
CA LEU A 124 21.61 -14.49 -0.79
C LEU A 124 20.23 -13.83 -0.69
N ALA A 125 19.17 -14.56 -1.04
CA ALA A 125 17.80 -14.05 -0.96
C ALA A 125 17.45 -13.63 0.48
N ALA A 126 17.73 -14.47 1.46
CA ALA A 126 17.48 -14.17 2.87
C ALA A 126 18.27 -12.95 3.36
N ASP A 127 19.54 -12.81 2.98
CA ASP A 127 20.35 -11.67 3.39
C ASP A 127 19.91 -10.36 2.72
N LEU A 128 19.36 -10.43 1.49
CA LEU A 128 18.79 -9.31 0.76
C LEU A 128 17.35 -8.98 1.18
N GLY A 129 16.68 -9.84 1.95
CA GLY A 129 15.27 -9.69 2.30
C GLY A 129 14.31 -10.03 1.14
N ILE A 130 14.77 -10.81 0.17
CA ILE A 130 13.96 -11.35 -0.92
C ILE A 130 13.14 -12.54 -0.38
N PRO A 131 11.81 -12.56 -0.54
CA PRO A 131 10.98 -13.62 0.03
C PRO A 131 10.92 -14.92 -0.80
N VAL A 132 11.21 -14.86 -2.10
CA VAL A 132 11.04 -15.99 -3.04
C VAL A 132 12.29 -16.18 -3.90
N VAL A 133 12.75 -17.42 -4.02
CA VAL A 133 13.73 -17.84 -5.03
C VAL A 133 13.00 -18.65 -6.09
N GLN A 134 13.01 -18.15 -7.33
CA GLN A 134 12.54 -18.90 -8.47
C GLN A 134 13.63 -19.89 -8.90
N VAL A 135 13.25 -21.16 -9.00
CA VAL A 135 14.11 -22.25 -9.48
C VAL A 135 13.63 -22.71 -10.85
N ALA A 136 14.57 -22.84 -11.79
CA ALA A 136 14.22 -23.23 -13.15
C ALA A 136 13.83 -24.73 -13.22
N GLY A 137 12.86 -25.03 -14.07
CA GLY A 137 12.35 -26.38 -14.33
C GLY A 137 13.27 -27.31 -15.14
N TYR A 138 14.56 -26.98 -15.33
CA TYR A 138 15.49 -27.80 -16.09
C TYR A 138 16.23 -28.80 -15.19
N TYR A 139 16.19 -30.07 -15.57
CA TYR A 139 17.10 -31.09 -15.03
C TYR A 139 18.48 -30.92 -15.68
N ASN A 140 18.49 -30.79 -17.01
CA ASN A 140 19.68 -30.62 -17.84
C ASN A 140 19.34 -29.72 -19.03
N TYR A 141 20.19 -28.75 -19.35
CA TYR A 141 19.99 -27.89 -20.52
C TYR A 141 20.98 -28.18 -21.65
N TYR A 142 22.29 -28.16 -21.36
CA TYR A 142 23.34 -28.37 -22.37
C TYR A 142 23.80 -29.83 -22.48
N GLU A 143 23.67 -30.58 -21.39
CA GLU A 143 24.08 -31.99 -21.34
C GLU A 143 22.95 -32.90 -21.85
N LYS A 144 23.34 -34.07 -22.35
CA LYS A 144 22.36 -35.12 -22.64
C LYS A 144 21.75 -35.62 -21.33
N ALA A 145 20.42 -35.63 -21.27
CA ALA A 145 19.69 -36.09 -20.09
C ALA A 145 20.10 -37.51 -19.66
N HIS A 146 20.41 -37.66 -18.38
CA HIS A 146 20.61 -38.95 -17.73
C HIS A 146 19.23 -39.60 -17.44
N PRO A 147 19.07 -40.94 -17.52
CA PRO A 147 17.77 -41.59 -17.24
C PRO A 147 17.18 -41.29 -15.85
N ARG A 148 18.04 -40.91 -14.89
CA ARG A 148 17.68 -40.53 -13.51
C ARG A 148 17.74 -39.02 -13.24
N ALA A 149 17.84 -38.19 -14.29
CA ALA A 149 17.98 -36.74 -14.14
C ALA A 149 16.86 -36.11 -13.29
N ARG A 150 15.60 -36.54 -13.50
CA ARG A 150 14.46 -36.13 -12.67
C ARG A 150 14.63 -36.50 -11.19
N GLU A 151 15.11 -37.71 -10.90
CA GLU A 151 15.35 -38.13 -9.49
C GLU A 151 16.39 -37.22 -8.82
N PHE A 152 17.46 -36.88 -9.55
CA PHE A 152 18.51 -35.99 -9.05
C PHE A 152 18.03 -34.56 -8.84
N TYR A 153 17.23 -34.03 -9.78
CA TYR A 153 16.59 -32.73 -9.63
C TYR A 153 15.69 -32.66 -8.39
N VAL A 154 14.82 -33.66 -8.21
CA VAL A 154 13.92 -33.76 -7.06
C VAL A 154 14.70 -33.86 -5.75
N ASP A 155 15.82 -34.60 -5.71
CA ASP A 155 16.70 -34.66 -4.53
C ASP A 155 17.36 -33.30 -4.22
N CYS A 156 17.82 -32.58 -5.25
CA CYS A 156 18.36 -31.24 -5.10
C CYS A 156 17.32 -30.27 -4.51
N LEU A 157 16.10 -30.25 -5.07
CA LEU A 157 15.02 -29.41 -4.57
C LEU A 157 14.55 -29.79 -3.16
N ARG A 158 14.49 -31.07 -2.82
CA ARG A 158 14.13 -31.52 -1.46
C ARG A 158 15.12 -30.95 -0.43
N LYS A 159 16.42 -31.09 -0.69
CA LYS A 159 17.48 -30.53 0.16
C LYS A 159 17.43 -28.99 0.17
N GLY A 160 17.10 -28.39 -0.97
CA GLY A 160 16.83 -26.97 -1.11
C GLY A 160 15.71 -26.50 -0.19
N ALA A 161 14.56 -27.16 -0.21
CA ALA A 161 13.40 -26.83 0.61
C ALA A 161 13.69 -26.96 2.12
N GLU A 162 14.45 -27.97 2.53
CA GLU A 162 14.93 -28.09 3.92
C GLU A 162 15.83 -26.92 4.34
N HIS A 163 16.66 -26.44 3.41
CA HIS A 163 17.53 -25.28 3.65
C HIS A 163 16.72 -23.97 3.67
N ALA A 164 15.80 -23.81 2.72
CA ALA A 164 14.88 -22.68 2.63
C ALA A 164 14.01 -22.53 3.88
N ALA A 165 13.57 -23.65 4.46
CA ALA A 165 12.86 -23.68 5.75
C ALA A 165 13.64 -23.05 6.91
N ARG A 166 14.97 -23.27 6.96
CA ARG A 166 15.83 -22.68 8.00
C ARG A 166 16.09 -21.20 7.77
N ARG A 167 16.03 -20.76 6.51
CA ARG A 167 16.30 -19.37 6.11
C ARG A 167 15.02 -18.51 6.01
N GLY A 168 13.84 -19.11 6.05
CA GLY A 168 12.56 -18.42 5.90
C GLY A 168 12.27 -17.99 4.47
N ILE A 169 12.70 -18.80 3.48
CA ILE A 169 12.60 -18.48 2.06
C ILE A 169 11.68 -19.47 1.35
N LEU A 170 10.83 -18.97 0.47
CA LEU A 170 9.98 -19.80 -0.38
C LEU A 170 10.71 -20.10 -1.71
N LEU A 171 10.62 -21.34 -2.16
CA LEU A 171 11.10 -21.76 -3.47
C LEU A 171 9.91 -21.90 -4.42
N GLY A 172 10.02 -21.36 -5.62
CA GLY A 172 8.99 -21.43 -6.65
C GLY A 172 9.52 -22.09 -7.92
N ILE A 173 8.94 -23.22 -8.33
CA ILE A 173 9.33 -23.92 -9.57
C ILE A 173 8.70 -23.22 -10.76
N GLU A 174 9.53 -22.78 -11.70
CA GLU A 174 9.11 -22.23 -12.99
C GLU A 174 8.94 -23.35 -14.04
N ASN A 175 7.83 -23.33 -14.78
CA ASN A 175 7.65 -24.17 -15.97
C ASN A 175 8.45 -23.58 -17.14
N VAL A 176 9.18 -24.42 -17.88
CA VAL A 176 10.20 -23.96 -18.84
C VAL A 176 9.80 -24.17 -20.31
N ASP A 177 10.48 -23.45 -21.21
CA ASP A 177 10.44 -23.61 -22.68
C ASP A 177 11.08 -24.93 -23.21
N GLY A 178 11.50 -25.83 -22.30
CA GLY A 178 12.16 -27.10 -22.59
C GLY A 178 11.25 -28.32 -22.54
N HIS A 179 11.83 -29.49 -22.23
CA HIS A 179 11.12 -30.78 -22.14
C HIS A 179 11.14 -31.41 -20.74
N ASP A 180 11.66 -30.69 -19.75
CA ASP A 180 11.77 -31.19 -18.38
C ASP A 180 10.49 -30.86 -17.60
N VAL A 181 10.49 -29.83 -16.75
CA VAL A 181 9.26 -29.34 -16.10
C VAL A 181 8.64 -28.25 -16.99
N ASP A 182 7.93 -28.64 -18.03
CA ASP A 182 7.43 -27.75 -19.10
C ASP A 182 6.03 -27.15 -18.82
N SER A 183 5.36 -27.62 -17.77
CA SER A 183 3.97 -27.30 -17.46
C SER A 183 3.78 -27.04 -15.96
N VAL A 184 2.71 -26.33 -15.61
CA VAL A 184 2.28 -26.13 -14.22
C VAL A 184 1.89 -27.49 -13.61
N SER A 185 1.27 -28.36 -14.41
CA SER A 185 0.93 -29.73 -14.02
C SER A 185 2.15 -30.56 -13.60
N GLU A 186 3.24 -30.54 -14.37
CA GLU A 186 4.48 -31.24 -14.01
C GLU A 186 5.19 -30.61 -12.81
N ALA A 187 5.19 -29.27 -12.71
CA ALA A 187 5.74 -28.57 -11.56
C ALA A 187 4.99 -28.94 -10.27
N LEU A 188 3.66 -29.02 -10.33
CA LEU A 188 2.82 -29.46 -9.22
C LEU A 188 3.14 -30.91 -8.81
N ALA A 189 3.33 -31.82 -9.76
CA ALA A 189 3.72 -33.19 -9.45
C ALA A 189 5.06 -33.28 -8.69
N VAL A 190 6.01 -32.39 -9.00
CA VAL A 190 7.27 -32.29 -8.23
C VAL A 190 7.03 -31.72 -6.83
N VAL A 191 6.22 -30.66 -6.71
CA VAL A 191 5.83 -30.06 -5.41
C VAL A 191 5.17 -31.11 -4.51
N GLU A 192 4.18 -31.85 -5.03
CA GLU A 192 3.47 -32.91 -4.29
C GLU A 192 4.38 -34.09 -3.92
N GLN A 193 5.36 -34.42 -4.76
CA GLN A 193 6.33 -35.47 -4.45
C GLN A 193 7.30 -35.08 -3.32
N ILE A 194 7.64 -33.79 -3.20
CA ILE A 194 8.51 -33.29 -2.14
C ILE A 194 7.73 -32.99 -0.86
N ASP A 195 6.46 -32.58 -0.99
CA ASP A 195 5.52 -32.30 0.09
C ASP A 195 6.10 -31.36 1.16
N SER A 196 6.62 -30.21 0.71
CA SER A 196 7.15 -29.16 1.59
C SER A 196 6.39 -27.86 1.41
N PRO A 197 5.99 -27.17 2.49
CA PRO A 197 5.36 -25.85 2.37
C PRO A 197 6.32 -24.80 1.80
N TRP A 198 7.63 -25.03 1.86
CA TRP A 198 8.68 -24.13 1.38
C TRP A 198 9.00 -24.27 -0.11
N LEU A 199 8.30 -25.16 -0.82
CA LEU A 199 8.40 -25.35 -2.26
C LEU A 199 7.01 -25.31 -2.88
N GLN A 200 6.79 -24.39 -3.79
CA GLN A 200 5.51 -24.12 -4.43
C GLN A 200 5.74 -23.75 -5.92
N LEU A 201 4.73 -23.21 -6.59
CA LEU A 201 4.75 -22.91 -8.02
C LEU A 201 5.13 -21.45 -8.27
N TYR A 202 5.89 -21.20 -9.35
CA TYR A 202 6.12 -19.87 -9.91
C TYR A 202 5.89 -19.93 -11.44
N PRO A 203 4.63 -20.00 -11.89
CA PRO A 203 4.33 -20.20 -13.30
C PRO A 203 4.77 -19.04 -14.18
N ASP A 204 5.09 -19.37 -15.43
CA ASP A 204 5.34 -18.43 -16.52
C ASP A 204 4.29 -18.63 -17.62
N VAL A 205 3.45 -17.62 -17.82
CA VAL A 205 2.35 -17.69 -18.80
C VAL A 205 2.86 -17.70 -20.25
N GLY A 206 4.02 -17.11 -20.51
CA GLY A 206 4.65 -17.15 -21.82
C GLY A 206 5.09 -18.57 -22.17
N ASN A 207 5.74 -19.26 -21.24
CA ASN A 207 6.17 -20.63 -21.44
C ASN A 207 4.97 -21.58 -21.62
N ILE A 208 3.86 -21.37 -20.90
CA ILE A 208 2.60 -22.13 -21.13
C ILE A 208 2.13 -21.97 -22.59
N ALA A 209 2.10 -20.73 -23.09
CA ALA A 209 1.66 -20.43 -24.44
C ALA A 209 2.62 -20.98 -25.52
N GLU A 210 3.93 -20.89 -25.30
CA GLU A 210 4.94 -21.40 -26.23
C GLU A 210 4.84 -22.91 -26.43
N GLN A 211 4.61 -23.66 -25.34
CA GLN A 211 4.39 -25.10 -25.38
C GLN A 211 3.04 -25.49 -26.00
N GLY A 212 2.16 -24.52 -26.26
CA GLY A 212 0.82 -24.75 -26.79
C GLY A 212 -0.10 -25.46 -25.78
N LEU A 213 0.15 -25.28 -24.49
CA LEU A 213 -0.63 -25.87 -23.41
C LEU A 213 -1.93 -25.07 -23.18
N PRO A 214 -3.00 -25.73 -22.69
CA PRO A 214 -4.27 -25.05 -22.40
C PRO A 214 -4.13 -24.11 -21.19
N MET A 215 -4.02 -22.81 -21.45
CA MET A 215 -3.77 -21.74 -20.46
C MET A 215 -4.69 -21.84 -19.22
N GLU A 216 -6.00 -21.88 -19.43
CA GLU A 216 -7.00 -21.97 -18.34
C GLU A 216 -6.76 -23.21 -17.48
N ALA A 217 -6.57 -24.37 -18.09
CA ALA A 217 -6.41 -25.62 -17.35
C ALA A 217 -5.09 -25.66 -16.56
N GLU A 218 -4.00 -25.12 -17.11
CA GLU A 218 -2.71 -25.06 -16.42
C GLU A 218 -2.74 -24.09 -15.23
N LEU A 219 -3.33 -22.90 -15.40
CA LEU A 219 -3.49 -21.96 -14.29
C LEU A 219 -4.48 -22.47 -13.23
N ALA A 220 -5.55 -23.16 -13.62
CA ALA A 220 -6.48 -23.80 -12.69
C ALA A 220 -5.79 -24.89 -11.84
N ARG A 221 -4.81 -25.61 -12.40
CA ARG A 221 -4.01 -26.58 -11.64
C ARG A 221 -3.12 -25.92 -10.59
N GLY A 222 -2.71 -24.67 -10.81
CA GLY A 222 -1.91 -23.90 -9.86
C GLY A 222 -2.71 -23.31 -8.69
N GLU A 223 -4.04 -23.39 -8.69
CA GLU A 223 -4.90 -22.73 -7.71
C GLU A 223 -4.50 -23.07 -6.26
N GLY A 224 -4.23 -22.03 -5.46
CA GLY A 224 -3.78 -22.15 -4.07
C GLY A 224 -2.30 -22.52 -3.86
N ARG A 225 -1.51 -22.66 -4.94
CA ARG A 225 -0.10 -23.08 -4.92
C ARG A 225 0.86 -22.12 -5.64
N MET A 226 0.37 -21.07 -6.28
CA MET A 226 1.20 -20.09 -7.01
C MET A 226 1.72 -18.98 -6.09
N LEU A 227 3.05 -18.85 -5.95
CA LEU A 227 3.71 -17.82 -5.13
C LEU A 227 3.79 -16.47 -5.83
N ALA A 228 4.05 -16.51 -7.13
CA ALA A 228 4.25 -15.39 -8.03
C ALA A 228 4.08 -15.90 -9.48
N ILE A 229 3.91 -15.00 -10.43
CA ILE A 229 3.71 -15.33 -11.85
C ILE A 229 4.63 -14.48 -12.71
N HIS A 230 5.39 -15.12 -13.61
CA HIS A 230 6.09 -14.43 -14.68
C HIS A 230 5.11 -14.11 -15.81
N VAL A 231 5.16 -12.87 -16.30
CA VAL A 231 4.42 -12.44 -17.48
C VAL A 231 5.39 -11.96 -18.56
N LYS A 232 5.47 -12.73 -19.64
CA LYS A 232 6.13 -12.37 -20.89
C LYS A 232 5.27 -12.80 -22.06
N ASP A 233 5.42 -12.10 -23.18
CA ASP A 233 4.85 -12.54 -24.44
C ASP A 233 5.89 -13.32 -25.24
N VAL A 234 5.42 -14.20 -26.12
CA VAL A 234 6.26 -15.12 -26.90
C VAL A 234 5.68 -15.31 -28.30
N ARG A 235 6.50 -15.76 -29.25
CA ARG A 235 6.01 -16.37 -30.50
C ARG A 235 6.61 -17.76 -30.60
N ARG A 236 6.02 -18.63 -31.44
CA ARG A 236 6.56 -19.99 -31.61
C ARG A 236 8.02 -19.95 -32.05
N GLY A 237 8.92 -20.47 -31.21
CA GLY A 237 10.37 -20.47 -31.45
C GLY A 237 11.07 -19.14 -31.18
N GLU A 238 10.37 -18.16 -30.61
CA GLU A 238 10.88 -16.86 -30.18
C GLU A 238 10.46 -16.62 -28.71
N PRO A 239 11.12 -17.27 -27.74
CA PRO A 239 10.75 -17.24 -26.31
C PRO A 239 11.09 -15.92 -25.60
N ARG A 240 11.86 -15.03 -26.26
CA ARG A 240 12.41 -13.81 -25.64
C ARG A 240 12.30 -12.63 -26.59
N ARG A 241 12.28 -11.43 -26.01
CA ARG A 241 12.30 -10.14 -26.73
C ARG A 241 11.09 -9.90 -27.65
N VAL A 242 9.99 -10.61 -27.40
CA VAL A 242 8.70 -10.31 -28.03
C VAL A 242 8.02 -9.18 -27.23
N PRO A 243 7.64 -8.06 -27.87
CA PRO A 243 6.91 -7.00 -27.18
C PRO A 243 5.58 -7.50 -26.63
N MET A 244 5.16 -6.98 -25.47
CA MET A 244 3.90 -7.37 -24.83
C MET A 244 2.70 -7.06 -25.74
N GLY A 245 1.84 -8.05 -25.97
CA GLY A 245 0.72 -7.98 -26.91
C GLY A 245 1.09 -8.26 -28.37
N GLY A 246 2.36 -8.52 -28.66
CA GLY A 246 2.87 -8.83 -29.99
C GLY A 246 3.08 -10.32 -30.27
N GLY A 247 2.72 -11.18 -29.31
CA GLY A 247 2.91 -12.62 -29.37
C GLY A 247 1.61 -13.43 -29.33
N ILE A 248 1.69 -14.64 -28.77
CA ILE A 248 0.63 -15.65 -28.80
C ILE A 248 0.02 -15.94 -27.43
N VAL A 249 0.42 -15.23 -26.37
CA VAL A 249 -0.17 -15.41 -25.04
C VAL A 249 -1.64 -14.98 -25.06
N ASP A 250 -2.52 -15.86 -24.61
CA ASP A 250 -3.94 -15.55 -24.41
C ASP A 250 -4.16 -14.86 -23.06
N TRP A 251 -3.89 -13.56 -23.04
CA TRP A 251 -3.99 -12.71 -21.84
C TRP A 251 -5.40 -12.69 -21.23
N ASP A 252 -6.43 -12.73 -22.08
CA ASP A 252 -7.82 -12.63 -21.63
C ASP A 252 -8.23 -13.92 -20.91
N VAL A 253 -7.84 -15.08 -21.44
CA VAL A 253 -8.05 -16.37 -20.76
C VAL A 253 -7.23 -16.46 -19.48
N ALA A 254 -5.95 -16.08 -19.51
CA ALA A 254 -5.07 -16.16 -18.35
C ALA A 254 -5.60 -15.33 -17.17
N PHE A 255 -5.96 -14.07 -17.42
CA PHE A 255 -6.40 -13.17 -16.36
C PHE A 255 -7.86 -13.38 -15.95
N ALA A 256 -8.74 -13.86 -16.85
CA ALA A 256 -10.07 -14.31 -16.45
C ALA A 256 -10.00 -15.49 -15.47
N GLU A 257 -9.08 -16.44 -15.69
CA GLU A 257 -8.89 -17.57 -14.78
C GLU A 257 -8.32 -17.12 -13.43
N LEU A 258 -7.32 -16.24 -13.41
CA LEU A 258 -6.80 -15.68 -12.15
C LEU A 258 -7.86 -14.85 -11.40
N ALA A 259 -8.71 -14.11 -12.12
CA ALA A 259 -9.84 -13.39 -11.53
C ALA A 259 -10.88 -14.35 -10.93
N ARG A 260 -11.19 -15.46 -11.61
CA ARG A 260 -12.07 -16.53 -11.11
C ARG A 260 -11.55 -17.12 -9.80
N GLN A 261 -10.23 -17.32 -9.69
CA GLN A 261 -9.57 -17.82 -8.48
C GLN A 261 -9.54 -16.78 -7.34
N GLY A 262 -9.85 -15.50 -7.62
CA GLY A 262 -9.59 -14.41 -6.66
C GLY A 262 -8.11 -14.25 -6.37
N TRP A 263 -7.24 -14.63 -7.31
CA TRP A 263 -5.80 -14.68 -7.08
C TRP A 263 -5.24 -13.28 -6.80
N SER A 264 -4.44 -13.19 -5.75
CA SER A 264 -3.77 -11.96 -5.32
C SER A 264 -2.31 -12.30 -5.03
N GLY A 265 -1.38 -11.49 -5.54
CA GLY A 265 0.03 -11.81 -5.47
C GLY A 265 0.90 -10.91 -6.33
N ARG A 266 2.12 -11.36 -6.60
CA ARG A 266 3.11 -10.60 -7.36
C ARG A 266 3.22 -11.14 -8.78
N MET A 267 3.09 -10.25 -9.75
CA MET A 267 3.33 -10.56 -11.16
C MET A 267 4.58 -9.83 -11.63
N MET A 268 5.52 -10.58 -12.18
CA MET A 268 6.81 -10.08 -12.60
C MET A 268 6.84 -10.00 -14.12
N ILE A 269 6.98 -8.79 -14.67
CA ILE A 269 7.11 -8.57 -16.10
C ILE A 269 8.51 -9.00 -16.56
N GLU A 270 8.60 -10.12 -17.28
CA GLU A 270 9.87 -10.67 -17.76
C GLU A 270 10.19 -10.15 -19.17
N MET A 271 11.26 -9.35 -19.27
CA MET A 271 11.76 -8.81 -20.55
C MET A 271 13.29 -8.79 -20.57
N TRP A 272 13.86 -8.69 -21.78
CA TRP A 272 15.30 -8.58 -22.03
C TRP A 272 15.59 -7.37 -22.91
N ASN A 273 15.70 -6.21 -22.28
CA ASN A 273 15.96 -4.91 -22.93
C ASN A 273 17.21 -4.23 -22.37
N ASP A 274 18.04 -4.96 -21.62
CA ASP A 274 19.23 -4.45 -20.93
C ASP A 274 20.31 -3.89 -21.88
N ASP A 275 20.23 -4.23 -23.17
CA ASP A 275 21.09 -3.73 -24.25
C ASP A 275 20.36 -2.80 -25.24
N ALA A 276 19.06 -2.55 -25.04
CA ALA A 276 18.25 -1.80 -25.98
C ALA A 276 18.17 -0.32 -25.61
N GLU A 277 18.32 0.56 -26.62
CA GLU A 277 17.99 1.98 -26.45
C GLU A 277 16.49 2.13 -26.11
N GLY A 278 16.21 2.90 -25.07
CA GLY A 278 14.86 3.07 -24.54
C GLY A 278 14.30 1.86 -23.76
N GLY A 279 15.15 1.10 -23.07
CA GLY A 279 14.73 -0.08 -22.30
C GLY A 279 13.65 0.20 -21.25
N LEU A 280 13.73 1.33 -20.55
CA LEU A 280 12.74 1.76 -19.57
C LEU A 280 11.39 2.07 -20.22
N GLU A 281 11.37 2.77 -21.34
CA GLU A 281 10.15 3.12 -22.08
C GLU A 281 9.42 1.86 -22.58
N ARG A 282 10.19 0.84 -22.99
CA ARG A 282 9.64 -0.47 -23.36
C ARG A 282 9.04 -1.19 -22.15
N ALA A 283 9.72 -1.15 -21.00
CA ALA A 283 9.20 -1.73 -19.77
C ALA A 283 7.90 -1.03 -19.32
N VAL A 284 7.85 0.31 -19.37
CA VAL A 284 6.64 1.09 -19.07
C VAL A 284 5.49 0.71 -20.02
N SER A 285 5.76 0.61 -21.32
CA SER A 285 4.75 0.21 -22.30
C SER A 285 4.20 -1.20 -22.03
N ALA A 286 5.06 -2.13 -21.60
CA ALA A 286 4.64 -3.47 -21.21
C ALA A 286 3.82 -3.47 -19.91
N ARG A 287 4.19 -2.66 -18.92
CA ARG A 287 3.40 -2.47 -17.69
C ARG A 287 2.00 -1.98 -18.00
N GLU A 288 1.87 -0.90 -18.77
CA GLU A 288 0.58 -0.32 -19.14
C GLU A 288 -0.31 -1.31 -19.91
N PHE A 289 0.28 -2.11 -20.79
CA PHE A 289 -0.44 -3.19 -21.47
C PHE A 289 -1.00 -4.22 -20.49
N ILE A 290 -0.18 -4.71 -19.56
CA ILE A 290 -0.59 -5.70 -18.55
C ILE A 290 -1.64 -5.11 -17.61
N GLU A 291 -1.48 -3.86 -17.17
CA GLU A 291 -2.48 -3.15 -16.36
C GLU A 291 -3.83 -3.07 -17.07
N GLY A 292 -3.84 -2.73 -18.36
CA GLY A 292 -5.07 -2.69 -19.17
C GLY A 292 -5.76 -4.06 -19.25
N LYS A 293 -4.98 -5.13 -19.42
CA LYS A 293 -5.50 -6.51 -19.46
C LYS A 293 -6.03 -6.98 -18.10
N LEU A 294 -5.33 -6.69 -17.01
CA LEU A 294 -5.77 -7.00 -15.64
C LEU A 294 -7.06 -6.25 -15.28
N ALA A 295 -7.11 -4.95 -15.61
CA ALA A 295 -8.30 -4.12 -15.38
C ALA A 295 -9.53 -4.66 -16.15
N ALA A 296 -9.34 -5.10 -17.41
CA ALA A 296 -10.40 -5.71 -18.20
C ALA A 296 -10.92 -7.03 -17.58
N ALA A 297 -10.06 -7.77 -16.87
CA ALA A 297 -10.43 -8.97 -16.13
C ALA A 297 -10.98 -8.70 -14.72
N GLY A 298 -11.03 -7.44 -14.27
CA GLY A 298 -11.49 -7.07 -12.93
C GLY A 298 -10.46 -7.28 -11.82
N ILE A 299 -9.18 -7.41 -12.16
CA ILE A 299 -8.07 -7.51 -11.20
C ILE A 299 -7.49 -6.12 -10.95
N VAL A 300 -7.41 -5.73 -9.67
CA VAL A 300 -6.86 -4.44 -9.26
C VAL A 300 -5.35 -4.53 -9.20
N VAL A 301 -4.64 -3.56 -9.78
CA VAL A 301 -3.19 -3.43 -9.57
C VAL A 301 -2.97 -2.51 -8.36
N SER A 302 -2.37 -3.06 -7.30
CA SER A 302 -1.89 -2.29 -6.16
C SER A 302 -0.69 -1.48 -6.60
N THR A 303 -0.91 -0.24 -7.00
CA THR A 303 0.18 0.71 -7.22
C THR A 303 0.69 1.17 -5.86
N THR A 304 1.68 0.46 -5.34
CA THR A 304 2.46 0.93 -4.21
C THR A 304 3.37 2.05 -4.72
N ARG A 305 2.83 3.28 -4.71
CA ARG A 305 3.46 4.59 -4.99
C ARG A 305 3.43 5.08 -6.44
N VAL A 306 3.02 6.34 -6.56
CA VAL A 306 3.47 7.25 -7.63
C VAL A 306 5.00 7.40 -7.46
N PRO A 307 5.81 7.32 -8.53
CA PRO A 307 7.26 7.36 -8.44
C PRO A 307 7.75 8.55 -7.61
N ALA A 308 8.68 8.31 -6.68
CA ALA A 308 9.49 9.37 -6.12
C ALA A 308 10.22 10.06 -7.29
N GLY A 309 9.78 11.26 -7.67
CA GLY A 309 10.32 11.98 -8.83
C GLY A 309 9.28 12.51 -9.82
N GLN A 310 8.00 12.13 -9.72
CA GLN A 310 6.97 12.98 -10.31
C GLN A 310 6.81 14.20 -9.39
N GLU A 311 7.22 15.39 -9.85
CA GLU A 311 7.03 16.61 -9.08
C GLU A 311 5.54 16.70 -8.70
N LEU A 312 5.26 16.70 -7.39
CA LEU A 312 3.94 17.02 -6.90
C LEU A 312 3.53 18.34 -7.56
N PRO A 313 2.27 18.47 -8.04
CA PRO A 313 1.80 19.74 -8.57
C PRO A 313 2.16 20.86 -7.58
N ALA A 314 2.64 22.00 -8.09
CA ALA A 314 3.11 23.09 -7.24
C ALA A 314 2.05 23.56 -6.22
N SER A 315 0.76 23.36 -6.51
CA SER A 315 -0.34 23.56 -5.55
C SER A 315 -0.24 22.64 -4.34
N VAL A 316 0.05 21.36 -4.54
CA VAL A 316 0.16 20.33 -3.50
C VAL A 316 1.43 20.53 -2.67
N VAL A 317 2.55 20.92 -3.29
CA VAL A 317 3.78 21.27 -2.55
C VAL A 317 3.52 22.44 -1.59
N ARG A 318 2.89 23.52 -2.07
CA ARG A 318 2.46 24.63 -1.20
C ARG A 318 1.48 24.18 -0.12
N LEU A 319 0.55 23.29 -0.45
CA LEU A 319 -0.38 22.74 0.52
C LEU A 319 0.34 22.01 1.66
N CYS A 320 1.39 21.24 1.37
CA CYS A 320 2.21 20.60 2.42
C CYS A 320 2.89 21.62 3.34
N GLU A 321 3.40 22.73 2.79
CA GLU A 321 3.96 23.83 3.58
C GLU A 321 2.89 24.47 4.49
N GLU A 322 1.71 24.74 3.94
CA GLU A 322 0.59 25.33 4.67
C GLU A 322 0.03 24.41 5.76
N VAL A 323 -0.11 23.11 5.48
CA VAL A 323 -0.57 22.10 6.44
C VAL A 323 0.46 21.90 7.54
N CYS A 324 1.76 21.88 7.22
CA CYS A 324 2.82 21.85 8.22
C CYS A 324 2.76 23.08 9.13
N ARG A 325 2.66 24.28 8.54
CA ARG A 325 2.50 25.54 9.30
C ARG A 325 1.28 25.48 10.21
N GLY A 326 0.14 25.04 9.68
CA GLY A 326 -1.10 24.95 10.45
C GLY A 326 -1.02 23.95 11.60
N ASN A 327 -0.38 22.79 11.39
CA ASN A 327 -0.10 21.84 12.47
C ASN A 327 0.77 22.46 13.58
N LEU A 328 1.79 23.25 13.22
CA LEU A 328 2.67 23.92 14.18
C LEU A 328 1.94 25.01 15.01
N GLU A 329 0.80 25.52 14.56
CA GLU A 329 -0.03 26.45 15.36
C GLU A 329 -0.81 25.74 16.47
N LEU A 330 -1.14 24.46 16.31
CA LEU A 330 -1.91 23.70 17.32
C LEU A 330 -1.25 23.71 18.71
N PRO A 331 0.06 23.39 18.87
CA PRO A 331 0.71 23.49 20.17
C PRO A 331 0.91 24.93 20.63
N ARG A 332 1.11 25.89 19.71
CA ARG A 332 1.24 27.33 20.06
C ARG A 332 -0.02 27.89 20.71
N HIS A 333 -1.18 27.39 20.30
CA HIS A 333 -2.47 27.71 20.90
C HIS A 333 -2.88 26.76 22.04
N GLY A 334 -2.01 25.83 22.46
CA GLY A 334 -2.28 24.91 23.57
C GLY A 334 -3.39 23.89 23.29
N LEU A 335 -3.66 23.57 22.02
CA LEU A 335 -4.77 22.70 21.62
C LEU A 335 -4.42 21.20 21.65
N VAL A 336 -3.12 20.87 21.70
CA VAL A 336 -2.61 19.49 21.60
C VAL A 336 -1.54 19.22 22.65
N ALA A 337 -1.37 17.94 23.00
CA ALA A 337 -0.29 17.44 23.84
C ALA A 337 0.48 16.32 23.12
N TRP A 338 1.81 16.35 23.24
CA TRP A 338 2.71 15.38 22.59
C TRP A 338 2.43 15.26 21.08
N THR A 339 2.12 14.07 20.58
CA THR A 339 1.85 13.78 19.16
C THR A 339 0.36 13.81 18.85
N GLY A 340 -0.51 14.08 19.84
CA GLY A 340 -1.97 14.03 19.69
C GLY A 340 -2.50 15.14 18.78
N GLY A 341 -3.65 14.89 18.14
CA GLY A 341 -4.26 15.81 17.20
C GLY A 341 -3.55 15.87 15.84
N ASN A 342 -4.20 16.51 14.88
CA ASN A 342 -3.69 16.70 13.53
C ASN A 342 -4.48 17.80 12.80
N LEU A 343 -3.89 18.29 11.72
CA LEU A 343 -4.54 19.12 10.73
C LEU A 343 -4.31 18.52 9.34
N SER A 344 -5.34 18.59 8.50
CA SER A 344 -5.26 18.26 7.07
C SER A 344 -5.87 19.38 6.23
N ALA A 345 -5.53 19.41 4.95
CA ALA A 345 -6.21 20.23 3.96
C ALA A 345 -6.28 19.52 2.61
N ARG A 346 -7.28 19.89 1.80
CA ARG A 346 -7.51 19.37 0.45
C ARG A 346 -7.06 20.40 -0.59
N ASP A 347 -6.36 19.97 -1.62
CA ASP A 347 -6.07 20.80 -2.79
C ASP A 347 -7.31 20.84 -3.71
N PRO A 348 -7.90 22.02 -3.97
CA PRO A 348 -9.08 22.12 -4.83
C PRO A 348 -8.78 21.79 -6.30
N GLN A 349 -7.52 21.84 -6.74
CA GLN A 349 -7.17 21.60 -8.14
C GLN A 349 -7.06 20.11 -8.45
N THR A 350 -6.43 19.35 -7.56
CA THR A 350 -6.15 17.92 -7.76
C THR A 350 -7.08 17.00 -6.97
N GLY A 351 -7.75 17.52 -5.93
CA GLY A 351 -8.52 16.73 -4.97
C GLY A 351 -7.67 15.99 -3.94
N LEU A 352 -6.34 16.07 -4.02
CA LEU A 352 -5.41 15.44 -3.08
C LEU A 352 -5.48 16.08 -1.70
N VAL A 353 -5.19 15.30 -0.67
CA VAL A 353 -5.23 15.74 0.73
C VAL A 353 -3.83 15.64 1.35
N ALA A 354 -3.32 16.74 1.90
CA ALA A 354 -2.11 16.72 2.72
C ALA A 354 -2.50 16.63 4.20
N ILE A 355 -1.86 15.73 4.94
CA ILE A 355 -2.14 15.48 6.36
C ILE A 355 -0.84 15.25 7.16
N LYS A 356 -0.89 15.59 8.45
CA LYS A 356 0.17 15.31 9.42
C LYS A 356 0.54 13.82 9.44
N PRO A 357 1.85 13.47 9.51
CA PRO A 357 2.28 12.08 9.66
C PRO A 357 1.95 11.52 11.06
N SER A 358 1.79 10.19 11.14
CA SER A 358 1.52 9.51 12.41
C SER A 358 2.72 9.54 13.36
N GLY A 359 2.45 9.67 14.66
CA GLY A 359 3.44 9.50 15.73
C GLY A 359 4.57 10.55 15.80
N MET A 360 4.46 11.65 15.06
CA MET A 360 5.50 12.69 15.01
C MET A 360 5.29 13.80 16.06
N LEU A 361 6.37 14.17 16.75
CA LEU A 361 6.41 15.36 17.61
C LEU A 361 6.32 16.63 16.76
N TYR A 362 5.56 17.61 17.23
CA TYR A 362 5.37 18.87 16.49
C TYR A 362 6.67 19.65 16.29
N ASP A 363 7.56 19.66 17.28
CA ASP A 363 8.81 20.44 17.22
C ASP A 363 9.77 19.98 16.11
N ASP A 364 9.67 18.71 15.68
CA ASP A 364 10.53 18.12 14.65
C ASP A 364 9.93 18.20 13.23
N MET A 365 8.68 18.66 13.12
CA MET A 365 7.87 18.57 11.91
C MET A 365 8.31 19.56 10.84
N LYS A 366 8.50 19.06 9.61
CA LYS A 366 8.82 19.87 8.42
C LYS A 366 7.79 19.65 7.31
N PRO A 367 7.70 20.58 6.33
CA PRO A 367 6.81 20.41 5.18
C PRO A 367 7.02 19.09 4.42
N THR A 368 8.28 18.63 4.33
CA THR A 368 8.65 17.37 3.68
C THR A 368 8.18 16.12 4.42
N ASP A 369 7.75 16.24 5.68
CA ASP A 369 7.19 15.13 6.46
C ASP A 369 5.68 14.96 6.25
N MET A 370 5.01 15.89 5.55
CA MET A 370 3.57 15.77 5.27
C MET A 370 3.30 14.59 4.35
N VAL A 371 2.20 13.89 4.62
CA VAL A 371 1.75 12.77 3.82
C VAL A 371 0.61 13.24 2.92
N VAL A 372 0.76 13.03 1.61
CA VAL A 372 -0.27 13.33 0.62
C VAL A 372 -1.01 12.05 0.30
N VAL A 373 -2.33 12.08 0.38
CA VAL A 373 -3.22 10.95 0.07
C VAL A 373 -4.28 11.36 -0.96
N ASP A 374 -4.83 10.39 -1.68
CA ASP A 374 -6.06 10.56 -2.45
C ASP A 374 -7.31 10.45 -1.54
N LEU A 375 -8.51 10.66 -2.08
CA LEU A 375 -9.77 10.57 -1.31
C LEU A 375 -10.16 9.13 -0.92
N ASP A 376 -9.48 8.12 -1.49
CA ASP A 376 -9.62 6.71 -1.11
C ASP A 376 -8.62 6.32 0.01
N GLY A 377 -7.73 7.24 0.40
CA GLY A 377 -6.74 7.03 1.45
C GLY A 377 -5.43 6.38 0.98
N ARG A 378 -5.22 6.26 -0.34
CA ARG A 378 -3.95 5.79 -0.87
C ARG A 378 -2.90 6.90 -0.74
N VAL A 379 -1.71 6.53 -0.26
CA VAL A 379 -0.58 7.46 -0.15
C VAL A 379 -0.05 7.77 -1.55
N VAL A 380 -0.14 9.04 -1.93
CA VAL A 380 0.36 9.60 -3.18
C VAL A 380 1.79 10.11 -3.02
N ALA A 381 2.13 10.71 -1.87
CA ALA A 381 3.50 11.11 -1.55
C ALA A 381 3.76 11.17 -0.03
N GLY A 382 5.03 11.03 0.36
CA GLY A 382 5.50 11.08 1.74
C GLY A 382 6.14 9.76 2.20
N ASP A 383 7.20 9.87 3.00
CA ASP A 383 7.99 8.71 3.47
C ASP A 383 7.46 8.10 4.79
N ARG A 384 6.41 8.69 5.36
CA ARG A 384 5.85 8.34 6.66
C ARG A 384 4.41 7.83 6.51
N GLY A 385 3.95 7.08 7.51
CA GLY A 385 2.55 6.69 7.59
C GLY A 385 1.65 7.90 7.84
N PRO A 386 0.48 8.01 7.18
CA PRO A 386 -0.48 9.09 7.42
C PRO A 386 -1.11 8.96 8.82
N SER A 387 -1.74 10.03 9.31
CA SER A 387 -2.40 10.05 10.63
C SER A 387 -3.42 8.91 10.79
N SER A 388 -3.58 8.38 12.01
CA SER A 388 -4.65 7.41 12.33
C SER A 388 -6.07 7.94 12.05
N ASP A 389 -6.26 9.27 12.01
CA ASP A 389 -7.56 9.91 11.72
C ASP A 389 -7.80 10.18 10.24
N THR A 390 -6.92 9.69 9.35
CA THR A 390 -7.02 9.96 7.91
C THR A 390 -8.38 9.54 7.35
N ALA A 391 -8.86 8.34 7.68
CA ALA A 391 -10.17 7.84 7.27
C ALA A 391 -11.31 8.79 7.65
N SER A 392 -11.33 9.26 8.91
CA SER A 392 -12.29 10.25 9.42
C SER A 392 -12.29 11.53 8.60
N HIS A 393 -11.11 12.06 8.26
CA HIS A 393 -10.97 13.28 7.48
C HIS A 393 -11.47 13.08 6.04
N LEU A 394 -11.10 11.97 5.41
CA LEU A 394 -11.50 11.66 4.04
C LEU A 394 -13.01 11.43 3.90
N ALA A 395 -13.64 10.79 4.88
CA ALA A 395 -15.10 10.66 4.94
C ALA A 395 -15.81 12.03 4.98
N VAL A 396 -15.30 12.99 5.77
CA VAL A 396 -15.84 14.36 5.78
C VAL A 396 -15.60 15.06 4.44
N TYR A 397 -14.39 14.99 3.86
CA TYR A 397 -14.10 15.62 2.57
C TYR A 397 -14.96 15.07 1.43
N ARG A 398 -15.24 13.76 1.41
CA ARG A 398 -16.13 13.14 0.42
C ARG A 398 -17.56 13.63 0.54
N ALA A 399 -18.06 13.77 1.78
CA ALA A 399 -19.43 14.22 2.03
C ALA A 399 -19.62 15.74 1.93
N ARG A 400 -18.56 16.54 2.14
CA ARG A 400 -18.62 18.00 2.24
C ARG A 400 -17.63 18.67 1.27
N PRO A 401 -18.06 18.95 0.03
CA PRO A 401 -17.24 19.67 -0.95
C PRO A 401 -16.84 21.10 -0.49
N ASP A 402 -17.60 21.72 0.41
CA ASP A 402 -17.34 23.04 0.96
C ASP A 402 -16.23 23.07 2.02
N VAL A 403 -15.85 21.91 2.56
CA VAL A 403 -14.79 21.77 3.57
C VAL A 403 -13.45 21.56 2.87
N MET A 404 -12.47 22.41 3.17
CA MET A 404 -11.13 22.36 2.57
C MET A 404 -10.02 22.16 3.59
N SER A 405 -10.33 22.25 4.89
CA SER A 405 -9.41 21.88 5.97
C SER A 405 -10.18 21.35 7.17
N ILE A 406 -9.56 20.40 7.86
CA ILE A 406 -10.09 19.76 9.06
C ILE A 406 -8.98 19.75 10.11
N VAL A 407 -9.34 20.11 11.34
CA VAL A 407 -8.48 20.04 12.52
C VAL A 407 -9.09 19.09 13.53
N HIS A 408 -8.27 18.18 14.05
CA HIS A 408 -8.61 17.31 15.15
C HIS A 408 -7.72 17.63 16.37
N THR A 409 -8.34 17.80 17.54
CA THR A 409 -7.63 18.09 18.79
C THR A 409 -8.21 17.34 19.97
N HIS A 410 -7.43 17.29 21.06
CA HIS A 410 -7.89 16.89 22.39
C HIS A 410 -7.73 18.06 23.36
N SER A 411 -8.18 19.25 22.94
CA SER A 411 -8.04 20.47 23.74
C SER A 411 -8.80 20.33 25.06
N ARG A 412 -8.22 20.86 26.14
CA ARG A 412 -8.50 20.43 27.52
C ARG A 412 -9.96 20.62 27.92
N TYR A 413 -10.52 21.80 27.71
CA TYR A 413 -11.86 22.12 28.16
C TYR A 413 -12.91 21.55 27.22
N ALA A 414 -12.73 21.66 25.90
CA ALA A 414 -13.69 21.10 24.96
C ALA A 414 -13.77 19.57 25.05
N THR A 415 -12.65 18.89 25.27
CA THR A 415 -12.63 17.43 25.52
C THR A 415 -13.29 17.06 26.85
N ALA A 416 -13.36 17.97 27.84
CA ALA A 416 -14.13 17.70 29.06
C ALA A 416 -15.63 17.59 28.78
N PHE A 417 -16.18 18.40 27.87
CA PHE A 417 -17.56 18.23 27.38
C PHE A 417 -17.73 16.91 26.62
N ALA A 418 -16.72 16.51 25.84
CA ALA A 418 -16.69 15.22 25.14
C ALA A 418 -16.77 14.04 26.12
N ALA A 419 -16.06 14.13 27.24
CA ALA A 419 -16.01 13.07 28.25
C ALA A 419 -17.37 12.86 28.96
N VAL A 420 -18.13 13.94 29.16
CA VAL A 420 -19.50 13.84 29.73
C VAL A 420 -20.58 13.63 28.66
N GLY A 421 -20.25 13.78 27.38
CA GLY A 421 -21.16 13.56 26.26
C GLY A 421 -22.20 14.68 26.11
N GLU A 422 -21.79 15.94 26.34
CA GLU A 422 -22.67 17.10 26.26
C GLU A 422 -22.23 18.08 25.17
N SER A 423 -23.19 18.70 24.49
CA SER A 423 -22.96 19.87 23.64
C SER A 423 -22.51 21.07 24.49
N ILE A 424 -21.74 21.99 23.90
CA ILE A 424 -21.39 23.26 24.55
C ILE A 424 -22.52 24.26 24.26
N PRO A 425 -23.26 24.74 25.28
CA PRO A 425 -24.42 25.61 25.08
C PRO A 425 -24.04 26.99 24.54
N CYS A 426 -24.84 27.52 23.62
CA CYS A 426 -24.71 28.87 23.10
C CYS A 426 -25.27 29.92 24.09
N CYS A 427 -24.50 30.19 25.14
CA CYS A 427 -24.86 31.15 26.18
C CYS A 427 -24.16 32.51 26.06
N LEU A 428 -23.29 32.69 25.06
CA LEU A 428 -22.52 33.92 24.84
C LEU A 428 -22.60 34.31 23.36
N THR A 429 -22.58 35.61 23.07
CA THR A 429 -22.64 36.13 21.70
C THR A 429 -21.45 35.65 20.85
N ALA A 430 -20.27 35.46 21.43
CA ALA A 430 -19.12 34.89 20.73
C ALA A 430 -19.37 33.45 20.24
N ILE A 431 -20.18 32.66 20.95
CA ILE A 431 -20.57 31.31 20.53
C ILE A 431 -21.57 31.42 19.36
N ALA A 432 -22.53 32.34 19.45
CA ALA A 432 -23.49 32.58 18.39
C ALA A 432 -22.80 33.06 17.09
N ASP A 433 -21.85 33.99 17.21
CA ASP A 433 -21.10 34.57 16.10
C ASP A 433 -20.37 33.48 15.27
N GLU A 434 -19.58 32.63 15.93
CA GLU A 434 -18.75 31.63 15.25
C GLU A 434 -19.54 30.36 14.88
N PHE A 435 -20.36 29.83 15.79
CA PHE A 435 -20.96 28.49 15.65
C PHE A 435 -22.43 28.50 15.24
N GLY A 436 -23.11 29.65 15.35
CA GLY A 436 -24.52 29.77 14.99
C GLY A 436 -25.45 28.94 15.88
N GLY A 437 -25.04 28.61 17.10
CA GLY A 437 -25.80 27.76 18.00
C GLY A 437 -24.90 27.01 18.95
N ASP A 438 -25.46 26.00 19.62
CA ASP A 438 -24.69 25.12 20.49
C ASP A 438 -23.63 24.38 19.65
N ILE A 439 -22.44 24.18 20.21
CA ILE A 439 -21.44 23.31 19.56
C ILE A 439 -21.89 21.86 19.82
N PRO A 440 -22.30 21.11 18.79
CA PRO A 440 -22.93 19.81 18.97
C PRO A 440 -21.96 18.79 19.57
N CYS A 441 -22.51 17.84 20.33
CA CYS A 441 -21.80 16.61 20.72
C CYS A 441 -22.30 15.42 19.90
N GLY A 442 -21.43 14.88 19.04
CA GLY A 442 -21.66 13.65 18.30
C GLY A 442 -21.52 12.40 19.17
N GLY A 443 -22.03 11.28 18.68
CA GLY A 443 -21.95 9.97 19.34
C GLY A 443 -20.51 9.44 19.46
N TYR A 444 -20.36 8.33 20.19
CA TYR A 444 -19.09 7.59 20.20
C TYR A 444 -18.94 6.83 18.89
N ALA A 445 -17.73 6.84 18.32
CA ALA A 445 -17.35 6.05 17.16
C ALA A 445 -15.94 5.48 17.37
N ALA A 446 -15.70 4.28 16.84
CA ALA A 446 -14.40 3.63 16.94
C ALA A 446 -13.36 4.35 16.07
N ILE A 447 -12.10 4.35 16.53
CA ILE A 447 -10.97 4.94 15.81
C ILE A 447 -10.45 3.93 14.78
N GLY A 448 -10.03 4.41 13.61
CA GLY A 448 -9.32 3.63 12.59
C GLY A 448 -10.10 3.37 11.31
N GLY A 449 -11.38 3.75 11.25
CA GLY A 449 -12.22 3.68 10.05
C GLY A 449 -12.96 4.99 9.77
N ASP A 450 -13.94 4.92 8.86
CA ASP A 450 -14.74 6.07 8.41
C ASP A 450 -15.86 6.47 9.39
N GLU A 451 -16.08 5.70 10.47
CA GLU A 451 -17.22 5.83 11.37
C GLU A 451 -17.26 7.20 12.06
N ILE A 452 -16.10 7.71 12.49
CA ILE A 452 -15.98 9.05 13.09
C ILE A 452 -16.39 10.12 12.06
N GLY A 453 -15.89 10.01 10.82
CA GLY A 453 -16.22 10.96 9.76
C GLY A 453 -17.70 10.94 9.40
N ALA A 454 -18.31 9.76 9.32
CA ALA A 454 -19.74 9.61 9.09
C ALA A 454 -20.57 10.24 10.22
N GLU A 455 -20.16 10.06 11.47
CA GLU A 455 -20.80 10.67 12.63
C GLU A 455 -20.66 12.19 12.64
N ILE A 456 -19.48 12.73 12.28
CA ILE A 456 -19.27 14.17 12.12
C ILE A 456 -20.25 14.73 11.10
N VAL A 457 -20.31 14.14 9.89
CA VAL A 457 -21.21 14.59 8.82
C VAL A 457 -22.67 14.58 9.26
N ARG A 458 -23.07 13.55 10.02
CA ARG A 458 -24.45 13.38 10.52
C ARG A 458 -24.83 14.43 11.57
N SER A 459 -23.89 14.82 12.43
CA SER A 459 -24.19 15.54 13.68
C SER A 459 -23.69 16.99 13.72
N ILE A 460 -22.75 17.40 12.86
CA ILE A 460 -22.12 18.73 12.93
C ILE A 460 -23.05 19.89 12.52
N GLY A 461 -24.04 19.60 11.66
CA GLY A 461 -24.97 20.62 11.16
C GLY A 461 -24.26 21.78 10.46
N ARG A 462 -24.64 23.03 10.84
CA ARG A 462 -24.03 24.26 10.33
C ARG A 462 -22.79 24.72 11.09
N SER A 463 -22.53 24.16 12.27
CA SER A 463 -21.41 24.56 13.11
C SER A 463 -20.09 24.22 12.40
N PRO A 464 -19.05 25.08 12.47
CA PRO A 464 -17.70 24.72 12.02
C PRO A 464 -16.99 23.76 12.99
N ALA A 465 -17.64 23.33 14.08
CA ALA A 465 -17.06 22.46 15.09
C ALA A 465 -18.05 21.45 15.66
N ILE A 466 -17.51 20.30 16.07
CA ILE A 466 -18.22 19.24 16.79
C ILE A 466 -17.32 18.62 17.85
N VAL A 467 -17.92 18.29 18.99
CA VAL A 467 -17.29 17.52 20.06
C VAL A 467 -17.72 16.05 19.91
N MET A 468 -16.80 15.10 19.96
CA MET A 468 -17.09 13.68 19.78
C MET A 468 -17.05 12.94 21.12
N ARG A 469 -18.18 12.35 21.54
CA ARG A 469 -18.30 11.70 22.84
C ARG A 469 -17.16 10.70 23.09
N GLN A 470 -16.49 10.82 24.24
CA GLN A 470 -15.34 10.01 24.67
C GLN A 470 -14.12 10.04 23.74
N HIS A 471 -14.00 11.05 22.87
CA HIS A 471 -12.88 11.17 21.94
C HIS A 471 -12.18 12.54 22.02
N GLY A 472 -12.68 13.54 21.29
CA GLY A 472 -12.01 14.83 21.14
C GLY A 472 -12.86 15.79 20.31
N VAL A 473 -12.21 16.77 19.69
CA VAL A 473 -12.85 17.84 18.91
C VAL A 473 -12.47 17.70 17.45
N PHE A 474 -13.43 17.96 16.56
CA PHE A 474 -13.18 18.16 15.15
C PHE A 474 -13.73 19.52 14.73
N THR A 475 -12.93 20.27 13.98
CA THR A 475 -13.38 21.50 13.32
C THR A 475 -13.13 21.44 11.82
N VAL A 476 -13.99 22.13 11.08
CA VAL A 476 -13.98 22.15 9.61
C VAL A 476 -13.94 23.60 9.14
N GLY A 477 -13.29 23.84 8.01
CA GLY A 477 -13.20 25.17 7.42
C GLY A 477 -13.05 25.15 5.92
N ARG A 478 -13.45 26.26 5.28
CA ARG A 478 -13.21 26.50 3.84
C ARG A 478 -11.74 26.74 3.49
N ASN A 479 -10.88 26.85 4.50
CA ASN A 479 -9.43 26.91 4.43
C ASN A 479 -8.83 26.61 5.82
N ILE A 480 -7.51 26.47 5.88
CA ILE A 480 -6.74 26.14 7.10
C ILE A 480 -6.99 27.16 8.22
N ASP A 481 -6.94 28.45 7.91
CA ASP A 481 -7.10 29.50 8.92
C ASP A 481 -8.49 29.47 9.56
N LYS A 482 -9.54 29.14 8.80
CA LYS A 482 -10.90 29.01 9.34
C LYS A 482 -11.09 27.76 10.19
N ALA A 483 -10.50 26.63 9.80
CA ALA A 483 -10.53 25.43 10.63
C ALA A 483 -9.76 25.64 11.96
N LEU A 484 -8.59 26.29 11.90
CA LEU A 484 -7.80 26.67 13.08
C LEU A 484 -8.53 27.68 13.97
N GLN A 485 -9.12 28.73 13.38
CA GLN A 485 -9.93 29.71 14.12
C GLN A 485 -11.04 29.00 14.91
N ALA A 486 -11.80 28.12 14.27
CA ALA A 486 -12.85 27.37 14.95
C ALA A 486 -12.28 26.49 16.08
N ALA A 487 -11.12 25.87 15.90
CA ALA A 487 -10.49 25.03 16.93
C ALA A 487 -10.05 25.85 18.16
N VAL A 488 -9.47 27.03 17.95
CA VAL A 488 -9.11 27.97 19.02
C VAL A 488 -10.36 28.47 19.74
N MET A 489 -11.37 28.91 18.99
CA MET A 489 -12.61 29.44 19.53
C MET A 489 -13.38 28.39 20.34
N VAL A 490 -13.41 27.13 19.90
CA VAL A 490 -14.04 26.04 20.66
C VAL A 490 -13.41 25.89 22.04
N GLU A 491 -12.08 25.88 22.12
CA GLU A 491 -11.40 25.70 23.40
C GLU A 491 -11.61 26.90 24.33
N ASP A 492 -11.57 28.12 23.79
CA ASP A 492 -11.80 29.36 24.55
C ASP A 492 -13.22 29.44 25.13
N VAL A 493 -14.24 29.19 24.31
CA VAL A 493 -15.62 29.22 24.78
C VAL A 493 -15.93 28.02 25.69
N ALA A 494 -15.36 26.84 25.43
CA ALA A 494 -15.50 25.69 26.32
C ALA A 494 -14.91 25.98 27.70
N ALA A 495 -13.73 26.61 27.77
CA ALA A 495 -13.13 27.01 29.03
C ALA A 495 -14.05 27.96 29.82
N THR A 496 -14.57 28.97 29.13
CA THR A 496 -15.50 29.94 29.73
C THR A 496 -16.77 29.26 30.25
N VAL A 497 -17.40 28.39 29.46
CA VAL A 497 -18.64 27.70 29.86
C VAL A 497 -18.38 26.71 31.01
N ALA A 498 -17.27 25.97 30.97
CA ALA A 498 -16.90 25.04 32.04
C ALA A 498 -16.72 25.78 33.38
N ILE A 499 -16.03 26.93 33.37
CA ILE A 499 -15.88 27.79 34.55
C ILE A 499 -17.23 28.36 34.99
N ALA A 500 -18.03 28.89 34.05
CA ALA A 500 -19.33 29.49 34.34
C ALA A 500 -20.29 28.51 35.02
N ARG A 501 -20.30 27.24 34.61
CA ARG A 501 -21.09 26.17 35.27
C ARG A 501 -20.70 25.93 36.72
N GLY A 502 -19.43 26.19 37.08
CA GLY A 502 -18.98 26.15 38.47
C GLY A 502 -19.41 27.37 39.30
N LEU A 503 -19.72 28.49 38.63
CA LEU A 503 -20.17 29.74 39.28
C LEU A 503 -21.69 29.80 39.44
N GLY A 504 -22.46 29.17 38.54
CA GLY A 504 -23.91 29.16 38.59
C GLY A 504 -24.58 28.54 37.37
N ALA A 505 -25.90 28.70 37.27
CA ALA A 505 -26.68 28.20 36.14
C ALA A 505 -26.39 29.00 34.86
N VAL A 506 -26.00 28.29 33.80
CA VAL A 506 -25.77 28.86 32.46
C VAL A 506 -27.09 28.85 31.68
N THR A 507 -27.48 30.01 31.13
CA THR A 507 -28.71 30.16 30.33
C THR A 507 -28.35 30.31 28.85
N ARG A 508 -29.00 29.52 27.99
CA ARG A 508 -28.82 29.61 26.53
C ARG A 508 -29.45 30.89 25.98
N LEU A 509 -28.84 31.47 24.95
CA LEU A 509 -29.42 32.61 24.23
C LEU A 509 -30.73 32.20 23.52
N PRO A 510 -31.69 33.14 23.38
CA PRO A 510 -32.85 32.95 22.51
C PRO A 510 -32.43 32.71 21.06
N ASP A 511 -33.13 31.84 20.33
CA ASP A 511 -32.78 31.47 18.94
C ASP A 511 -32.73 32.68 17.99
N GLU A 512 -33.62 33.66 18.19
CA GLU A 512 -33.62 34.91 17.42
C GLU A 512 -32.32 35.71 17.57
N GLU A 513 -31.79 35.78 18.79
CA GLU A 513 -30.52 36.47 19.05
C GLU A 513 -29.33 35.66 18.52
N ILE A 514 -29.39 34.32 18.54
CA ILE A 514 -28.36 33.46 17.96
C ILE A 514 -28.28 33.70 16.44
N GLU A 515 -29.43 33.64 15.75
CA GLU A 515 -29.47 33.81 14.30
C GLU A 515 -28.99 35.19 13.88
N ALA A 516 -29.41 36.22 14.61
CA ALA A 516 -29.09 37.60 14.27
C ALA A 516 -27.60 37.94 14.52
N ASN A 517 -26.98 37.34 15.55
CA ASN A 517 -25.53 37.44 15.77
C ASN A 517 -24.74 36.66 14.71
N TRP A 518 -25.19 35.45 14.36
CA TRP A 518 -24.56 34.64 13.31
C TRP A 518 -24.60 35.35 11.94
N ASP A 519 -25.75 35.88 11.50
CA ASP A 519 -25.85 36.66 10.25
C ASP A 519 -24.89 37.85 10.25
N ARG A 520 -24.85 38.61 11.35
CA ARG A 520 -23.94 39.75 11.50
C ARG A 520 -22.49 39.31 11.36
N TYR A 521 -22.10 38.22 12.01
CA TYR A 521 -20.72 37.76 12.00
C TYR A 521 -20.29 37.25 10.62
N GLN A 522 -21.13 36.43 9.98
CA GLN A 522 -20.81 35.82 8.68
C GLN A 522 -20.87 36.83 7.52
N ASN A 523 -21.80 37.79 7.56
CA ASN A 523 -22.11 38.63 6.39
C ASN A 523 -21.71 40.11 6.54
N ARG A 524 -21.45 40.61 7.76
CA ARG A 524 -21.26 42.06 8.00
C ARG A 524 -20.01 42.41 8.78
N TYR A 525 -19.46 41.49 9.56
CA TYR A 525 -18.29 41.72 10.40
C TYR A 525 -17.04 42.06 9.57
N GLY A 526 -16.24 43.03 10.03
CA GLY A 526 -15.09 43.55 9.27
C GLY A 526 -15.41 44.60 8.20
N THR A 527 -16.69 44.99 8.05
CA THR A 527 -17.12 46.09 7.15
C THR A 527 -17.56 47.32 7.95
N ALA A 528 -17.68 48.49 7.30
CA ALA A 528 -18.24 49.70 7.92
C ALA A 528 -19.68 49.53 8.45
N ASN A 529 -20.40 48.47 8.02
CA ASN A 529 -21.73 48.15 8.51
C ASN A 529 -21.72 47.28 9.78
N ALA A 530 -20.58 46.71 10.18
CA ALA A 530 -20.46 45.91 11.41
C ALA A 530 -20.79 46.72 12.69
N SER A 531 -20.51 48.03 12.66
CA SER A 531 -20.73 48.97 13.78
C SER A 531 -22.16 49.47 13.91
N LYS A 532 -23.08 49.08 13.00
CA LYS A 532 -24.50 49.48 13.05
C LYS A 532 -25.37 48.56 13.91
N GLY A 533 -24.77 47.57 14.58
CA GLY A 533 -25.48 46.60 15.42
C GLY A 533 -26.27 45.57 14.61
N VAL A 534 -26.95 44.67 15.32
CA VAL A 534 -27.89 43.72 14.74
C VAL A 534 -29.16 44.47 14.36
N THR A 535 -29.51 44.58 13.08
CA THR A 535 -30.84 45.07 12.69
C THR A 535 -31.86 43.97 12.96
N ARG A 536 -32.82 44.27 13.84
CA ARG A 536 -34.00 43.45 14.09
C ARG A 536 -34.99 43.52 12.94
#